data_AF-X5J626-F1
#
_entry.id   AF-X5J626-F1
#
_cell.length_a   1.000
_cell.length_b   1.000
_cell.length_c   1.000
_cell.angle_alpha   90.00
_cell.angle_beta   90.00
_cell.angle_gamma   90.00
#
_symmetry.space_group_name_H-M   'P 1'
#
loop_
_entity.id
_entity.type
_entity.pdbx_description
1 polymer ?
#
loop_
_entity_poly.entity_id
_entity_poly.type
_entity_poly.pdbx_seq_one_letter_code
_entity_poly.pdbx_strand_id
1 'polypeptide(L)'
;TVCLVSHDWGLLHPNSTEEVLYLLAGYALQADFEDYLEDAHTGTYFQPEEYFPPQMASGDQQLVQTVTALHRENHGITKAEAELLYIREASSSEASTRTHNAHLYRLKHKKQEVGQGSVWLAICAKGIEIYEEFSTRTATFLWNNIGKLCFDRKKFEIRALNWATSGEKFTYYTNSDEKSKHLLFLCRETHQFSMAIQPRLSEVRRKEEEERKRYRDCYMYSRGLGSEFPSLAKLAGNYKGHHSDQRISVISNTSSNTTSGIVSDRSTKFG
;
A
#
# COMPACT_ATOMS: atom_id res chain seq x y z
N THR A 1 1.40 15.38 -8.73
CA THR A 1 0.77 14.12 -9.25
C THR A 1 0.11 13.32 -8.14
N VAL A 2 0.30 13.69 -6.87
CA VAL A 2 -0.37 13.08 -5.72
C VAL A 2 -1.76 13.69 -5.47
N CYS A 3 -2.12 14.81 -6.12
CA CYS A 3 -3.45 15.45 -6.03
C CYS A 3 -4.62 14.65 -6.63
N LEU A 4 -4.43 13.39 -7.06
CA LEU A 4 -5.52 12.54 -7.57
C LEU A 4 -6.54 12.13 -6.50
N VAL A 5 -6.36 12.52 -5.24
CA VAL A 5 -7.29 12.20 -4.14
C VAL A 5 -8.34 13.30 -3.92
N SER A 6 -8.23 14.44 -4.62
CA SER A 6 -9.00 15.66 -4.34
C SER A 6 -10.53 15.55 -4.55
N HIS A 7 -11.02 14.62 -5.38
CA HIS A 7 -12.45 14.54 -5.72
C HIS A 7 -13.28 13.48 -4.96
N ASP A 8 -12.65 12.56 -4.23
CA ASP A 8 -13.34 11.42 -3.59
C ASP A 8 -12.95 11.22 -2.12
N TRP A 9 -12.52 12.28 -1.43
CA TRP A 9 -12.19 12.24 0.00
C TRP A 9 -13.27 11.62 0.88
N GLY A 10 -14.55 11.94 0.62
CA GLY A 10 -15.70 11.37 1.34
C GLY A 10 -15.94 9.87 1.07
N LEU A 11 -15.30 9.31 0.04
CA LEU A 11 -15.34 7.88 -0.28
C LEU A 11 -14.07 7.14 0.16
N LEU A 12 -12.91 7.79 0.20
CA LEU A 12 -11.63 7.12 0.45
C LEU A 12 -11.27 7.07 1.94
N HIS A 13 -11.63 8.09 2.71
CA HIS A 13 -11.17 8.25 4.10
C HIS A 13 -12.28 8.60 5.12
N PRO A 14 -13.47 7.98 5.08
CA PRO A 14 -14.58 8.38 5.96
C PRO A 14 -14.31 8.17 7.47
N ASN A 15 -13.31 7.35 7.84
CA ASN A 15 -12.94 7.06 9.23
C ASN A 15 -11.41 7.10 9.46
N SER A 16 -10.63 7.72 8.56
CA SER A 16 -9.18 7.84 8.77
C SER A 16 -8.91 8.77 9.95
N THR A 17 -7.93 8.46 10.79
CA THR A 17 -7.56 9.36 11.88
C THR A 17 -6.88 10.61 11.32
N GLU A 18 -6.98 11.70 12.04
CA GLU A 18 -6.39 12.98 11.67
C GLU A 18 -4.87 12.88 11.50
N GLU A 19 -4.21 12.08 12.32
CA GLU A 19 -2.76 11.83 12.25
C GLU A 19 -2.34 11.18 10.93
N VAL A 20 -3.15 10.24 10.41
CA VAL A 20 -2.90 9.60 9.12
C VAL A 20 -3.03 10.62 7.99
N LEU A 21 -4.05 11.49 8.04
CA LEU A 21 -4.24 12.51 7.02
C LEU A 21 -3.08 13.52 7.02
N TYR A 22 -2.57 13.90 8.20
CA TYR A 22 -1.38 14.73 8.30
C TYR A 22 -0.14 14.07 7.72
N LEU A 23 0.08 12.79 8.02
CA LEU A 23 1.21 12.04 7.48
C LEU A 23 1.15 11.94 5.94
N LEU A 24 -0.03 11.64 5.39
CA LEU A 24 -0.26 11.61 3.95
C LEU A 24 0.00 12.97 3.30
N ALA A 25 -0.49 14.06 3.91
CA ALA A 25 -0.22 15.41 3.40
C ALA A 25 1.28 15.75 3.45
N GLY A 26 2.00 15.36 4.51
CA GLY A 26 3.45 15.55 4.60
C GLY A 26 4.22 14.84 3.48
N TYR A 27 3.84 13.61 3.13
CA TYR A 27 4.44 12.89 2.00
C TYR A 27 4.03 13.50 0.65
N ALA A 28 2.79 13.98 0.51
CA ALA A 28 2.34 14.63 -0.70
C ALA A 28 3.09 15.94 -0.95
N LEU A 29 3.32 16.76 0.09
CA LEU A 29 4.13 17.97 -0.02
C LEU A 29 5.58 17.65 -0.42
N GLN A 30 6.21 16.64 0.20
CA GLN A 30 7.56 16.23 -0.18
C GLN A 30 7.62 15.76 -1.65
N ALA A 31 6.58 15.10 -2.16
CA ALA A 31 6.53 14.65 -3.55
C ALA A 31 6.30 15.81 -4.55
N ASP A 32 5.55 16.83 -4.16
CA ASP A 32 5.22 17.98 -5.02
C ASP A 32 6.29 19.09 -4.97
N PHE A 33 6.92 19.32 -3.81
CA PHE A 33 7.85 20.42 -3.54
C PHE A 33 9.30 19.99 -3.24
N GLU A 34 9.59 18.69 -3.18
CA GLU A 34 10.90 18.15 -2.76
C GLU A 34 11.26 18.58 -1.33
N ASP A 35 12.53 18.81 -1.02
CA ASP A 35 12.95 19.17 0.34
C ASP A 35 12.46 20.56 0.75
N TYR A 36 12.01 20.69 2.00
CA TYR A 36 11.64 21.98 2.54
C TYR A 36 12.83 22.96 2.57
N LEU A 37 12.67 24.12 1.90
CA LEU A 37 13.62 25.24 1.92
C LEU A 37 13.04 26.43 2.69
N GLU A 38 13.77 26.92 3.69
CA GLU A 38 13.29 28.00 4.56
C GLU A 38 13.01 29.31 3.82
N ASP A 39 13.78 29.62 2.76
CA ASP A 39 13.61 30.83 1.95
C ASP A 39 12.48 30.73 0.92
N ALA A 40 12.19 29.52 0.41
CA ALA A 40 11.20 29.31 -0.64
C ALA A 40 9.81 28.94 -0.09
N HIS A 41 9.76 28.25 1.06
CA HIS A 41 8.54 27.76 1.69
C HIS A 41 8.11 28.63 2.89
N THR A 42 8.23 29.95 2.74
CA THR A 42 7.67 30.91 3.70
C THR A 42 6.19 31.19 3.42
N GLY A 43 5.39 31.38 4.46
CA GLY A 43 3.97 31.74 4.32
C GLY A 43 3.10 30.56 3.88
N THR A 44 2.12 30.79 3.01
CA THR A 44 1.19 29.78 2.47
C THR A 44 1.70 29.23 1.14
N TYR A 45 2.76 28.41 1.18
CA TYR A 45 3.34 27.77 0.00
C TYR A 45 2.51 26.58 -0.52
N PHE A 46 1.52 26.12 0.24
CA PHE A 46 0.52 25.15 -0.18
C PHE A 46 -0.86 25.57 0.32
N GLN A 47 -1.91 25.04 -0.32
CA GLN A 47 -3.30 25.26 0.05
C GLN A 47 -3.86 23.99 0.71
N PRO A 48 -4.29 24.02 1.98
CA PRO A 48 -4.85 22.85 2.68
C PRO A 48 -5.96 22.14 1.92
N GLU A 49 -6.78 22.88 1.16
CA GLU A 49 -7.91 22.36 0.38
C GLU A 49 -7.48 21.40 -0.74
N GLU A 50 -6.21 21.44 -1.17
CA GLU A 50 -5.66 20.51 -2.15
C GLU A 50 -5.26 19.17 -1.53
N TYR A 51 -4.95 19.16 -0.23
CA TYR A 51 -4.37 18.02 0.49
C TYR A 51 -5.32 17.40 1.53
N PHE A 52 -6.39 18.09 1.91
CA PHE A 52 -7.34 17.67 2.94
C PHE A 52 -8.80 17.76 2.49
N PRO A 53 -9.70 16.97 3.11
CA PRO A 53 -11.13 17.14 2.94
C PRO A 53 -11.59 18.55 3.36
N PRO A 54 -12.61 19.14 2.71
CA PRO A 54 -13.07 20.50 3.00
C PRO A 54 -13.42 20.76 4.48
N GLN A 55 -13.91 19.72 5.18
CA GLN A 55 -14.27 19.76 6.59
C GLN A 55 -13.07 20.02 7.51
N MET A 56 -11.88 19.58 7.09
CA MET A 56 -10.62 19.71 7.84
C MET A 56 -9.76 20.86 7.32
N ALA A 57 -9.79 21.13 6.00
CA ALA A 57 -9.03 22.23 5.40
C ALA A 57 -9.48 23.62 5.88
N SER A 58 -10.72 23.77 6.33
CA SER A 58 -11.31 25.07 6.65
C SER A 58 -10.79 25.66 7.97
N GLY A 59 -9.84 26.61 7.87
CA GLY A 59 -9.59 27.61 8.91
C GLY A 59 -8.67 27.21 10.07
N ASP A 60 -7.94 26.09 9.95
CA ASP A 60 -7.03 25.64 11.01
C ASP A 60 -5.57 26.02 10.73
N GLN A 61 -5.07 26.99 11.49
CA GLN A 61 -3.66 27.40 11.44
C GLN A 61 -2.71 26.34 12.02
N GLN A 62 -3.20 25.49 12.93
CA GLN A 62 -2.42 24.38 13.48
C GLN A 62 -2.20 23.27 12.45
N LEU A 63 -3.19 23.00 11.59
CA LEU A 63 -3.04 22.07 10.48
C LEU A 63 -1.85 22.46 9.59
N VAL A 64 -1.79 23.73 9.18
CA VAL A 64 -0.70 24.22 8.30
C VAL A 64 0.66 24.08 8.98
N GLN A 65 0.75 24.40 10.27
CA GLN A 65 1.98 24.27 11.05
C GLN A 65 2.44 22.81 11.18
N THR A 66 1.52 21.92 11.53
CA THR A 66 1.77 20.48 11.70
C THR A 66 2.26 19.86 10.39
N VAL A 67 1.55 20.11 9.30
CA VAL A 67 1.90 19.57 7.98
C VAL A 67 3.23 20.14 7.47
N THR A 68 3.51 21.42 7.75
CA THR A 68 4.81 22.03 7.44
C THR A 68 5.94 21.40 8.25
N ALA A 69 5.72 21.08 9.52
CA ALA A 69 6.71 20.38 10.33
C ALA A 69 7.00 18.98 9.77
N LEU A 70 5.96 18.24 9.36
CA LEU A 70 6.12 16.93 8.71
C LEU A 70 6.88 17.03 7.37
N HIS A 71 6.61 18.05 6.56
CA HIS A 71 7.37 18.30 5.34
C HIS A 71 8.87 18.55 5.63
N ARG A 72 9.20 19.28 6.71
CA ARG A 72 10.60 19.44 7.13
C ARG A 72 11.24 18.14 7.62
N GLU A 73 10.48 17.31 8.32
CA GLU A 73 10.97 16.01 8.81
C GLU A 73 11.25 15.02 7.68
N ASN A 74 10.56 15.15 6.54
CA ASN A 74 10.77 14.34 5.35
C ASN A 74 12.01 14.72 4.52
N HIS A 75 12.86 15.62 5.02
CA HIS A 75 14.08 16.05 4.34
C HIS A 75 14.98 14.88 3.93
N GLY A 76 15.45 14.90 2.69
CA GLY A 76 16.28 13.86 2.09
C GLY A 76 15.50 12.67 1.51
N ILE A 77 14.18 12.63 1.67
CA ILE A 77 13.32 11.65 0.99
C ILE A 77 13.13 12.12 -0.45
N THR A 78 13.50 11.28 -1.40
CA THR A 78 13.29 11.62 -2.82
C THR A 78 11.81 11.62 -3.16
N LYS A 79 11.43 12.35 -4.21
CA LYS A 79 10.06 12.35 -4.73
C LYS A 79 9.48 10.94 -4.92
N ALA A 80 10.25 10.03 -5.50
CA ALA A 80 9.78 8.66 -5.75
C ALA A 80 9.56 7.87 -4.44
N GLU A 81 10.39 8.09 -3.43
CA GLU A 81 10.20 7.49 -2.11
C GLU A 81 9.00 8.09 -1.37
N ALA A 82 8.80 9.41 -1.46
CA ALA A 82 7.64 10.09 -0.88
C ALA A 82 6.32 9.57 -1.50
N GLU A 83 6.27 9.43 -2.83
CA GLU A 83 5.13 8.80 -3.52
C GLU A 83 4.89 7.35 -3.05
N LEU A 84 5.96 6.57 -2.86
CA LEU A 84 5.85 5.19 -2.38
C LEU A 84 5.36 5.12 -0.92
N LEU A 85 5.86 5.99 -0.05
CA LEU A 85 5.44 6.10 1.35
C LEU A 85 3.98 6.53 1.45
N TYR A 86 3.56 7.51 0.62
CA TYR A 86 2.16 7.91 0.51
C TYR A 86 1.28 6.72 0.14
N ILE A 87 1.62 5.99 -0.94
CA ILE A 87 0.84 4.85 -1.40
C ILE A 87 0.78 3.76 -0.33
N ARG A 88 1.91 3.46 0.31
CA ARG A 88 2.00 2.44 1.37
C ARG A 88 1.11 2.82 2.56
N GLU A 89 1.18 4.06 3.01
CA GLU A 89 0.40 4.52 4.15
C GLU A 89 -1.09 4.58 3.80
N ALA A 90 -1.47 5.18 2.67
CA ALA A 90 -2.86 5.22 2.21
C ALA A 90 -3.46 3.81 2.00
N SER A 91 -2.59 2.82 1.72
CA SER A 91 -2.94 1.41 1.60
C SER A 91 -2.97 0.62 2.90
N SER A 92 -2.52 1.20 4.00
CA SER A 92 -2.47 0.52 5.29
C SER A 92 -3.89 0.32 5.82
N SER A 93 -4.13 -0.81 6.49
CA SER A 93 -5.43 -1.11 7.10
C SER A 93 -5.76 -0.19 8.28
N GLU A 94 -4.75 0.49 8.82
CA GLU A 94 -4.86 1.47 9.91
C GLU A 94 -5.27 2.84 9.34
N ALA A 95 -4.69 3.23 8.21
CA ALA A 95 -5.00 4.48 7.52
C ALA A 95 -6.36 4.48 6.85
N SER A 96 -6.78 3.37 6.24
CA SER A 96 -7.98 3.33 5.41
C SER A 96 -8.89 2.18 5.81
N THR A 97 -10.04 2.50 6.41
CA THR A 97 -11.10 1.51 6.70
C THR A 97 -11.73 0.94 5.41
N ARG A 98 -11.58 1.65 4.29
CA ARG A 98 -12.03 1.21 2.97
C ARG A 98 -10.84 0.98 2.05
N THR A 99 -10.91 -0.07 1.25
CA THR A 99 -9.90 -0.30 0.21
C THR A 99 -9.99 0.80 -0.85
N HIS A 100 -9.00 1.70 -0.92
CA HIS A 100 -8.92 2.79 -1.91
C HIS A 100 -8.79 2.29 -3.36
N ASN A 101 -8.34 1.04 -3.53
CA ASN A 101 -8.27 0.32 -4.82
C ASN A 101 -9.42 -0.69 -4.97
N ALA A 102 -10.66 -0.22 -4.92
CA ALA A 102 -11.84 -1.07 -5.06
C ALA A 102 -12.89 -0.49 -6.00
N HIS A 103 -13.55 -1.37 -6.75
CA HIS A 103 -14.73 -1.00 -7.52
C HIS A 103 -15.96 -1.02 -6.63
N LEU A 104 -16.59 0.15 -6.45
CA LEU A 104 -17.74 0.32 -5.56
C LEU A 104 -19.06 0.26 -6.34
N TYR A 105 -19.97 -0.59 -5.86
CA TYR A 105 -21.30 -0.75 -6.43
C TYR A 105 -22.37 -0.71 -5.36
N ARG A 106 -23.42 0.06 -5.63
CA ARG A 106 -24.60 0.11 -4.79
C ARG A 106 -25.59 -1.01 -5.10
N LEU A 107 -25.98 -1.75 -4.08
CA LEU A 107 -26.89 -2.89 -4.11
C LEU A 107 -27.99 -2.75 -3.06
N LYS A 108 -29.04 -3.54 -3.23
CA LYS A 108 -30.19 -3.60 -2.32
C LYS A 108 -30.09 -4.83 -1.44
N HIS A 109 -30.46 -4.68 -0.17
CA HIS A 109 -30.59 -5.81 0.74
C HIS A 109 -31.85 -6.62 0.43
N LYS A 110 -32.92 -5.97 -0.05
CA LYS A 110 -34.19 -6.62 -0.39
C LYS A 110 -34.64 -6.26 -1.80
N LYS A 111 -35.29 -7.21 -2.49
CA LYS A 111 -35.79 -7.02 -3.86
C LYS A 111 -36.72 -5.81 -4.00
N GLN A 112 -37.53 -5.52 -2.99
CA GLN A 112 -38.53 -4.45 -2.99
C GLN A 112 -37.98 -3.09 -2.52
N GLU A 113 -36.70 -3.02 -2.16
CA GLU A 113 -36.11 -1.78 -1.68
C GLU A 113 -36.17 -0.69 -2.76
N VAL A 114 -36.68 0.48 -2.38
CA VAL A 114 -36.89 1.62 -3.27
C VAL A 114 -35.59 2.44 -3.38
N GLY A 115 -35.33 3.00 -4.56
CA GLY A 115 -34.10 3.73 -4.81
C GLY A 115 -32.97 2.84 -5.31
N GLN A 116 -31.72 3.28 -5.08
CA GLN A 116 -30.54 2.63 -5.64
C GLN A 116 -29.93 1.54 -4.73
N GLY A 117 -30.39 1.42 -3.48
CA GLY A 117 -29.92 0.44 -2.51
C GLY A 117 -29.07 1.03 -1.38
N SER A 118 -29.12 0.41 -0.19
CA SER A 118 -28.39 0.81 1.01
C SER A 118 -27.05 0.10 1.21
N VAL A 119 -26.76 -0.94 0.41
CA VAL A 119 -25.57 -1.78 0.56
C VAL A 119 -24.50 -1.35 -0.43
N TRP A 120 -23.27 -1.17 0.05
CA TRP A 120 -22.10 -0.99 -0.80
C TRP A 120 -21.31 -2.28 -0.92
N LEU A 121 -21.11 -2.73 -2.15
CA LEU A 121 -20.24 -3.84 -2.49
C LEU A 121 -18.95 -3.28 -3.09
N ALA A 122 -17.82 -3.61 -2.48
CA ALA A 122 -16.49 -3.24 -2.94
C ALA A 122 -15.78 -4.48 -3.48
N ILE A 123 -15.33 -4.45 -4.73
CA ILE A 123 -14.52 -5.51 -5.35
C ILE A 123 -13.07 -5.04 -5.37
N CYS A 124 -12.18 -5.74 -4.68
CA CYS A 124 -10.77 -5.37 -4.58
C CYS A 124 -9.85 -6.56 -4.84
N ALA A 125 -8.54 -6.30 -4.95
CA ALA A 125 -7.54 -7.34 -5.20
C ALA A 125 -7.53 -8.44 -4.12
N LYS A 126 -7.96 -8.16 -2.89
CA LYS A 126 -8.01 -9.12 -1.78
C LYS A 126 -9.29 -9.97 -1.78
N GLY A 127 -10.40 -9.42 -2.26
CA GLY A 127 -11.71 -10.06 -2.14
C GLY A 127 -12.88 -9.09 -2.39
N ILE A 128 -14.00 -9.41 -1.78
CA ILE A 128 -15.22 -8.59 -1.79
C ILE A 128 -15.48 -8.09 -0.36
N GLU A 129 -15.71 -6.80 -0.21
CA GLU A 129 -16.11 -6.19 1.07
C GLU A 129 -17.54 -5.66 0.94
N ILE A 130 -18.33 -5.85 2.00
CA ILE A 130 -19.69 -5.34 2.10
C ILE A 130 -19.75 -4.30 3.21
N TYR A 131 -20.35 -3.15 2.89
CA TYR A 131 -20.59 -2.08 3.84
C TYR A 131 -22.08 -1.77 3.90
N GLU A 132 -22.59 -1.68 5.12
CA GLU A 132 -23.93 -1.15 5.41
C GLU A 132 -23.76 0.24 6.04
N GLU A 133 -24.52 1.21 5.51
CA GLU A 133 -24.30 2.62 5.80
C GLU A 133 -22.89 3.08 5.36
N PHE A 134 -22.65 4.39 5.23
CA PHE A 134 -21.49 4.90 4.47
C PHE A 134 -20.11 4.55 5.03
N SER A 135 -20.01 3.89 6.19
CA SER A 135 -18.75 3.73 6.93
C SER A 135 -18.53 2.36 7.60
N THR A 136 -19.55 1.50 7.75
CA THR A 136 -19.43 0.28 8.56
C THR A 136 -19.24 -0.95 7.68
N ARG A 137 -18.08 -1.60 7.77
CA ARG A 137 -17.79 -2.86 7.06
C ARG A 137 -18.48 -4.02 7.77
N THR A 138 -19.54 -4.56 7.17
CA THR A 138 -20.34 -5.65 7.74
C THR A 138 -19.80 -7.03 7.40
N ALA A 139 -19.19 -7.20 6.21
CA ALA A 139 -18.63 -8.49 5.81
C ALA A 139 -17.40 -8.35 4.91
N THR A 140 -16.54 -9.36 4.94
CA THR A 140 -15.36 -9.48 4.08
C THR A 140 -15.22 -10.91 3.57
N PHE A 141 -15.20 -11.06 2.25
CA PHE A 141 -15.05 -12.32 1.55
C PHE A 141 -13.72 -12.34 0.82
N LEU A 142 -12.71 -12.99 1.40
CA LEU A 142 -11.44 -13.22 0.70
C LEU A 142 -11.66 -14.12 -0.51
N TRP A 143 -10.92 -13.89 -1.59
CA TRP A 143 -11.03 -14.73 -2.79
C TRP A 143 -10.90 -16.22 -2.48
N ASN A 144 -9.94 -16.59 -1.62
CA ASN A 144 -9.70 -17.97 -1.18
C ASN A 144 -10.85 -18.58 -0.35
N ASN A 145 -11.73 -17.75 0.21
CA ASN A 145 -12.84 -18.17 1.04
C ASN A 145 -14.18 -18.13 0.29
N ILE A 146 -14.21 -17.67 -0.97
CA ILE A 146 -15.43 -17.64 -1.78
C ILE A 146 -15.57 -18.98 -2.50
N GLY A 147 -16.65 -19.71 -2.21
CA GLY A 147 -16.93 -20.99 -2.86
C GLY A 147 -17.70 -20.84 -4.15
N LYS A 148 -18.69 -19.93 -4.20
CA LYS A 148 -19.47 -19.68 -5.41
C LYS A 148 -19.99 -18.25 -5.45
N LEU A 149 -19.83 -17.63 -6.62
CA LEU A 149 -20.52 -16.41 -7.02
C LEU A 149 -21.49 -16.75 -8.14
N CYS A 150 -22.74 -16.31 -8.02
CA CYS A 150 -23.72 -16.47 -9.08
C CYS A 150 -24.75 -15.35 -9.06
N PHE A 151 -25.42 -15.15 -10.19
CA PHE A 151 -26.57 -14.27 -10.25
C PHE A 151 -27.74 -14.95 -10.95
N ASP A 152 -28.95 -14.50 -10.62
CA ASP A 152 -30.19 -14.84 -11.30
C ASP A 152 -30.99 -13.55 -11.53
N ARG A 153 -31.01 -13.08 -12.78
CA ARG A 153 -31.53 -11.76 -13.16
C ARG A 153 -30.92 -10.65 -12.29
N LYS A 154 -31.73 -10.06 -11.41
CA LYS A 154 -31.31 -8.98 -10.49
C LYS A 154 -30.76 -9.49 -9.15
N LYS A 155 -30.79 -10.79 -8.90
CA LYS A 155 -30.33 -11.39 -7.66
C LYS A 155 -28.85 -11.75 -7.78
N PHE A 156 -28.01 -11.25 -6.88
CA PHE A 156 -26.60 -11.56 -6.79
C PHE A 156 -26.33 -12.34 -5.49
N GLU A 157 -25.72 -13.53 -5.59
CA GLU A 157 -25.47 -14.41 -4.46
C GLU A 157 -23.96 -14.66 -4.28
N ILE A 158 -23.49 -14.50 -3.04
CA ILE A 158 -22.13 -14.83 -2.59
C ILE A 158 -22.22 -15.99 -1.59
N ARG A 159 -21.47 -17.06 -1.86
CA ARG A 159 -21.36 -18.24 -0.96
C ARG A 159 -19.92 -18.41 -0.53
N ALA A 160 -19.68 -18.38 0.78
CA ALA A 160 -18.37 -18.64 1.37
C ALA A 160 -18.14 -20.14 1.60
N LEU A 161 -16.89 -20.60 1.48
CA LEU A 161 -16.48 -22.01 1.68
C LEU A 161 -16.58 -22.44 3.15
N ASN A 162 -16.12 -21.58 4.06
CA ASN A 162 -16.07 -21.85 5.50
C ASN A 162 -17.42 -21.68 6.21
N TRP A 163 -18.42 -21.14 5.52
CA TRP A 163 -19.80 -21.00 6.02
C TRP A 163 -20.72 -22.14 5.54
N ALA A 164 -20.15 -23.15 4.86
CA ALA A 164 -20.89 -24.29 4.33
C ALA A 164 -21.56 -25.15 5.42
N THR A 165 -21.08 -25.10 6.67
CA THR A 165 -21.69 -25.79 7.82
C THR A 165 -22.98 -25.13 8.33
N SER A 166 -23.16 -23.83 8.06
CA SER A 166 -24.34 -23.03 8.43
C SER A 166 -25.23 -22.70 7.22
N GLY A 167 -24.73 -22.84 5.99
CA GLY A 167 -25.51 -22.69 4.76
C GLY A 167 -25.95 -21.26 4.43
N GLU A 168 -25.51 -20.24 5.20
CA GLU A 168 -25.87 -18.86 4.87
C GLU A 168 -25.20 -18.42 3.58
N LYS A 169 -26.04 -17.79 2.77
CA LYS A 169 -25.71 -17.18 1.50
C LYS A 169 -26.01 -15.71 1.62
N PHE A 170 -25.10 -14.88 1.14
CA PHE A 170 -25.33 -13.44 1.11
C PHE A 170 -26.03 -13.13 -0.20
N THR A 171 -27.27 -12.64 -0.09
CA THR A 171 -28.11 -12.35 -1.25
C THR A 171 -28.38 -10.86 -1.31
N TYR A 172 -27.93 -10.25 -2.39
CA TYR A 172 -28.16 -8.84 -2.69
C TYR A 172 -28.89 -8.68 -4.02
N TYR A 173 -29.46 -7.52 -4.25
CA TYR A 173 -30.20 -7.24 -5.48
C TYR A 173 -29.66 -6.00 -6.20
N THR A 174 -29.56 -6.10 -7.51
CA THR A 174 -29.19 -5.02 -8.41
C THR A 174 -30.43 -4.35 -9.00
N ASN A 175 -30.24 -3.23 -9.70
CA ASN A 175 -31.32 -2.53 -10.40
C ASN A 175 -31.63 -3.14 -11.78
N SER A 176 -30.68 -3.85 -12.38
CA SER A 176 -30.80 -4.49 -13.70
C SER A 176 -29.96 -5.78 -13.76
N ASP A 177 -30.33 -6.73 -14.61
CA ASP A 177 -29.60 -7.97 -14.78
C ASP A 177 -28.25 -7.77 -15.48
N GLU A 178 -28.11 -6.74 -16.32
CA GLU A 178 -26.82 -6.35 -16.89
C GLU A 178 -25.83 -5.95 -15.81
N LYS A 179 -26.29 -5.22 -14.77
CA LYS A 179 -25.46 -4.88 -13.62
C LYS A 179 -25.01 -6.14 -12.87
N SER A 180 -25.89 -7.11 -12.66
CA SER A 180 -25.52 -8.39 -12.02
C SER A 180 -24.49 -9.16 -12.84
N LYS A 181 -24.67 -9.21 -14.16
CA LYS A 181 -23.77 -9.89 -15.09
C LYS A 181 -22.40 -9.23 -15.10
N HIS A 182 -22.36 -7.89 -15.12
CA HIS A 182 -21.13 -7.11 -15.05
C HIS A 182 -20.39 -7.34 -13.72
N LEU A 183 -21.10 -7.34 -12.58
CA LEU A 183 -20.50 -7.63 -11.28
C LEU A 183 -19.85 -9.02 -11.24
N LEU A 184 -20.52 -10.05 -11.76
CA LEU A 184 -19.95 -11.39 -11.80
C LEU A 184 -18.71 -11.45 -12.69
N PHE A 185 -18.75 -10.79 -13.86
CA PHE A 185 -17.59 -10.67 -14.74
C PHE A 185 -16.42 -9.98 -14.03
N LEU A 186 -16.65 -8.82 -13.41
CA LEU A 186 -15.60 -8.09 -12.73
C LEU A 186 -15.00 -8.89 -11.57
N CYS A 187 -15.82 -9.55 -10.75
CA CYS A 187 -15.32 -10.45 -9.69
C CYS A 187 -14.43 -11.55 -10.27
N ARG A 188 -14.78 -12.12 -11.43
CA ARG A 188 -13.97 -13.15 -12.09
C ARG A 188 -12.62 -12.59 -12.52
N GLU A 189 -12.60 -11.46 -13.22
CA GLU A 189 -11.36 -10.85 -13.70
C GLU A 189 -10.46 -10.41 -12.54
N THR A 190 -11.02 -9.78 -11.50
CA THR A 190 -10.27 -9.37 -10.30
C THR A 190 -9.73 -10.57 -9.53
N HIS A 191 -10.50 -11.66 -9.41
CA HIS A 191 -10.04 -12.89 -8.78
C HIS A 191 -8.89 -13.54 -9.57
N GLN A 192 -9.03 -13.65 -10.89
CA GLN A 192 -7.98 -14.19 -11.76
C GLN A 192 -6.69 -13.38 -11.67
N PHE A 193 -6.82 -12.05 -11.70
CA PHE A 193 -5.71 -11.15 -11.45
C PHE A 193 -5.08 -11.45 -10.09
N SER A 194 -5.84 -11.42 -9.00
CA SER A 194 -5.37 -11.68 -7.65
C SER A 194 -4.57 -12.98 -7.53
N MET A 195 -5.09 -14.08 -8.10
CA MET A 195 -4.41 -15.37 -8.14
C MET A 195 -3.08 -15.33 -8.89
N ALA A 196 -3.03 -14.64 -10.03
CA ALA A 196 -1.81 -14.53 -10.83
C ALA A 196 -0.71 -13.75 -10.09
N ILE A 197 -1.06 -12.74 -9.30
CA ILE A 197 -0.10 -11.89 -8.59
C ILE A 197 0.29 -12.44 -7.21
N GLN A 198 -0.56 -13.27 -6.60
CA GLN A 198 -0.36 -13.78 -5.23
C GLN A 198 1.01 -14.42 -4.96
N PRO A 199 1.61 -15.25 -5.85
CA PRO A 199 2.94 -15.82 -5.60
C PRO A 199 4.01 -14.73 -5.48
N ARG A 200 4.02 -13.78 -6.41
CA ARG A 200 4.97 -12.66 -6.41
C ARG A 200 4.81 -11.77 -5.18
N LEU A 201 3.58 -11.45 -4.78
CA LEU A 201 3.34 -10.69 -3.55
C LEU A 201 3.83 -11.45 -2.31
N SER A 202 3.64 -12.76 -2.26
CA SER A 202 4.07 -13.58 -1.13
C SER A 202 5.60 -13.60 -1.02
N GLU A 203 6.30 -13.68 -2.15
CA GLU A 203 7.77 -13.58 -2.20
C GLU A 203 8.28 -12.21 -1.75
N VAL A 204 7.66 -11.13 -2.23
CA VAL A 204 8.02 -9.76 -1.83
C VAL A 204 7.84 -9.57 -0.33
N ARG A 205 6.68 -9.95 0.21
CA ARG A 205 6.40 -9.87 1.66
C ARG A 205 7.40 -10.67 2.49
N ARG A 206 7.74 -11.88 2.04
CA ARG A 206 8.75 -12.72 2.72
C ARG A 206 10.11 -12.03 2.76
N LYS A 207 10.55 -11.45 1.64
CA LYS A 207 11.83 -10.71 1.58
C LYS A 207 11.83 -9.49 2.51
N GLU A 208 10.77 -8.69 2.47
CA GLU A 208 10.62 -7.52 3.37
C GLU A 208 10.65 -7.93 4.85
N GLU A 209 10.02 -9.05 5.20
CA GLU A 209 10.03 -9.57 6.58
C GLU A 209 11.42 -10.09 6.98
N GLU A 210 12.13 -10.77 6.07
CA GLU A 210 13.51 -11.22 6.29
C GLU A 210 14.47 -10.04 6.47
N GLU A 211 14.35 -9.00 5.66
CA GLU A 211 15.14 -7.76 5.81
C GLU A 211 14.83 -7.07 7.13
N ARG A 212 13.55 -6.99 7.51
CA ARG A 212 13.13 -6.43 8.81
C ARG A 212 13.67 -7.26 9.98
N LYS A 213 13.68 -8.59 9.88
CA LYS A 213 14.27 -9.49 10.87
C LYS A 213 15.77 -9.30 10.95
N ARG A 214 16.48 -9.30 9.82
CA ARG A 214 17.93 -9.02 9.78
C ARG A 214 18.28 -7.68 10.41
N TYR A 215 17.52 -6.63 10.11
CA TYR A 215 17.73 -5.32 10.73
C TYR A 215 17.55 -5.38 12.26
N ARG A 216 16.48 -6.03 12.74
CA ARG A 216 16.25 -6.24 14.18
C ARG A 216 17.37 -7.06 14.81
N ASP A 217 17.80 -8.15 14.17
CA ASP A 217 18.85 -9.02 14.67
C ASP A 217 20.19 -8.29 14.73
N CYS A 218 20.56 -7.51 13.70
CA CYS A 218 21.75 -6.66 13.72
C CYS A 218 21.69 -5.59 14.82
N TYR A 219 20.52 -4.98 15.04
CA TYR A 219 20.31 -4.02 16.13
C TYR A 219 20.40 -4.66 17.52
N MET A 220 19.91 -5.88 17.67
CA MET A 220 20.01 -6.65 18.92
C MET A 220 21.43 -7.14 19.17
N TYR A 221 22.14 -7.60 18.14
CA TYR A 221 23.54 -8.01 18.23
C TYR A 221 24.48 -6.85 18.54
N SER A 222 24.27 -5.67 17.94
CA SER A 222 25.09 -4.48 18.25
C SER A 222 24.86 -4.00 19.69
N ARG A 223 23.63 -4.12 20.20
CA ARG A 223 23.29 -3.81 21.61
C ARG A 223 23.85 -4.85 22.60
N GLY A 224 23.93 -6.13 22.21
CA GLY A 224 24.57 -7.20 22.99
C GLY A 224 26.10 -7.08 23.04
N LEU A 225 26.75 -6.89 21.89
CA LEU A 225 28.20 -6.67 21.80
C LEU A 225 28.66 -5.34 22.40
N GLY A 226 27.79 -4.33 22.43
CA GLY A 226 28.05 -3.07 23.15
C GLY A 226 28.19 -3.25 24.67
N SER A 227 27.65 -4.33 25.23
CA SER A 227 27.83 -4.72 26.63
C SER A 227 29.15 -5.47 26.89
N GLU A 228 29.70 -6.16 25.89
CA GLU A 228 30.91 -6.99 26.03
C GLU A 228 32.18 -6.26 25.54
N PHE A 229 32.07 -5.33 24.60
CA PHE A 229 33.19 -4.55 24.04
C PHE A 229 32.84 -3.06 23.87
N PRO A 230 33.05 -2.22 24.92
CA PRO A 230 32.69 -0.80 24.91
C PRO A 230 33.37 0.04 23.82
N SER A 231 34.49 -0.43 23.24
CA SER A 231 35.22 0.29 22.19
C SER A 231 34.56 0.21 20.81
N LEU A 232 33.78 -0.84 20.52
CA LEU A 232 33.07 -1.02 19.24
C LEU A 232 31.76 -0.23 19.18
N ALA A 233 31.11 0.01 20.33
CA ALA A 233 29.93 0.87 20.42
C ALA A 233 30.21 2.32 19.97
N LYS A 234 31.45 2.80 20.15
CA LYS A 234 31.90 4.13 19.68
C LYS A 234 32.02 4.22 18.15
N LEU A 235 32.27 3.12 17.45
CA LEU A 235 32.29 3.09 15.99
C LEU A 235 30.89 3.01 15.39
N ALA A 236 29.96 2.30 16.06
CA ALA A 236 28.56 2.23 15.65
C ALA A 236 27.81 3.57 15.84
N GLY A 237 28.18 4.36 16.84
CA GLY A 237 27.59 5.67 17.12
C GLY A 237 27.90 6.78 16.10
N ASN A 238 28.86 6.57 15.19
CA ASN A 238 29.21 7.53 14.14
C ASN A 238 28.43 7.35 12.83
N TYR A 239 27.59 6.32 12.71
CA TYR A 239 26.66 6.17 11.59
C TYR A 239 25.36 6.96 11.84
N LYS A 240 25.50 8.26 12.11
CA LYS A 240 24.41 9.20 11.91
C LYS A 240 24.59 9.80 10.51
N GLY A 241 23.72 9.38 9.59
CA GLY A 241 23.32 10.13 8.41
C GLY A 241 24.44 10.61 7.48
N HIS A 242 24.79 9.79 6.50
CA HIS A 242 25.10 10.31 5.17
C HIS A 242 24.57 9.32 4.13
N HIS A 243 23.27 9.39 3.84
CA HIS A 243 22.75 8.87 2.58
C HIS A 243 23.24 9.81 1.48
N SER A 244 24.43 9.51 0.93
CA SER A 244 24.72 9.82 -0.45
C SER A 244 24.82 8.48 -1.16
N ASP A 245 23.72 8.03 -1.75
CA ASP A 245 23.74 6.89 -2.65
C ASP A 245 24.78 7.16 -3.74
N GLN A 246 25.87 6.39 -3.70
CA GLN A 246 26.85 6.36 -4.77
C GLN A 246 26.16 5.81 -6.00
N ARG A 247 25.81 6.76 -6.88
CA ARG A 247 25.57 6.62 -8.31
C ARG A 247 26.20 5.34 -8.86
N ILE A 248 25.36 4.37 -9.25
CA ILE A 248 25.77 3.24 -10.07
C ILE A 248 26.39 3.82 -11.35
N SER A 249 27.72 3.72 -11.49
CA SER A 249 28.42 4.04 -12.72
C SER A 249 28.82 2.76 -13.43
N VAL A 250 28.58 2.77 -14.72
CA VAL A 250 28.75 1.67 -15.66
C VAL A 250 30.16 1.77 -16.25
N ILE A 251 30.81 0.62 -16.50
CA ILE A 251 32.02 0.38 -17.34
C ILE A 251 33.34 0.99 -16.75
N SER A 252 34.49 0.31 -16.58
CA SER A 252 35.25 -0.55 -17.50
C SER A 252 36.43 -1.28 -16.82
N ASN A 253 36.93 -2.35 -17.47
CA ASN A 253 38.30 -2.92 -17.59
C ASN A 253 39.39 -2.34 -16.67
N THR A 254 40.37 -3.08 -16.11
CA THR A 254 41.35 -3.94 -16.79
C THR A 254 42.22 -4.72 -15.77
N SER A 255 42.60 -5.95 -16.15
CA SER A 255 43.84 -6.70 -15.83
C SER A 255 44.28 -6.96 -14.38
N SER A 256 44.46 -8.25 -14.05
CA SER A 256 45.69 -8.74 -13.40
C SER A 256 45.88 -10.23 -13.70
N ASN A 257 46.88 -10.51 -14.54
CA ASN A 257 47.55 -11.81 -14.63
C ASN A 257 48.47 -11.94 -13.42
N THR A 258 48.50 -13.11 -12.75
CA THR A 258 49.75 -13.80 -12.35
C THR A 258 49.47 -15.21 -11.83
N THR A 259 49.84 -16.18 -12.66
CA THR A 259 50.61 -17.42 -12.40
C THR A 259 50.39 -18.24 -11.13
N SER A 260 49.93 -19.48 -11.35
CA SER A 260 50.47 -20.75 -10.80
C SER A 260 49.69 -21.85 -11.55
N GLY A 261 50.20 -22.49 -12.60
CA GLY A 261 51.46 -23.21 -12.65
C GLY A 261 51.23 -24.64 -12.16
N ILE A 262 50.67 -25.50 -13.01
CA ILE A 262 51.01 -26.93 -13.12
C ILE A 262 50.69 -27.36 -14.56
N VAL A 263 51.74 -27.88 -15.19
CA VAL A 263 51.81 -28.32 -16.58
C VAL A 263 51.37 -29.78 -16.68
N SER A 264 50.58 -30.02 -17.72
CA SER A 264 50.40 -31.22 -18.55
C SER A 264 50.96 -32.57 -18.08
N ASP A 265 50.19 -33.62 -18.36
CA ASP A 265 50.71 -34.55 -19.37
C ASP A 265 49.66 -35.02 -20.39
N ARG A 266 50.16 -35.17 -21.62
CA ARG A 266 49.46 -35.49 -22.87
C ARG A 266 49.17 -36.97 -22.98
N SER A 267 48.11 -37.32 -23.71
CA SER A 267 48.16 -38.22 -24.88
C SER A 267 46.77 -38.22 -25.56
N THR A 268 46.64 -37.62 -26.75
CA THR A 268 46.57 -38.31 -28.07
C THR A 268 45.33 -39.19 -28.24
N LYS A 269 44.59 -39.22 -29.35
CA LYS A 269 44.61 -38.57 -30.66
C LYS A 269 43.38 -39.17 -31.40
N PHE A 270 42.68 -38.33 -32.15
CA PHE A 270 42.01 -38.60 -33.44
C PHE A 270 40.88 -39.65 -33.54
N GLY A 271 39.82 -39.22 -34.23
CA GLY A 271 38.72 -40.04 -34.71
C GLY A 271 37.48 -39.18 -34.87
#